data_AF-A0A968HM46-F1
#
_entry.id   AF-A0A968HM46-F1
#
_cell.length_a   1.000
_cell.length_b   1.000
_cell.length_c   1.000
_cell.angle_alpha   90.00
_cell.angle_beta   90.00
_cell.angle_gamma   90.00
#
_symmetry.space_group_name_H-M   'P 1'
#
loop_
_entity.id
_entity.type
_entity.pdbx_description
1 polymer ?
#
loop_
_entity_poly.entity_id
_entity_poly.type
_entity_poly.pdbx_seq_one_letter_code
_entity_poly.pdbx_strand_id
1 'polypeptide(L)'
;MSGTMTQPSPSKADFPRSFLRSTTAGFTLPELLIASVILGIVIAMAGAGLINIWDADKRNTTETERQSELNRALDFIVDDIKSAQSVSTSGVPAKSGYEGVFKLTTANGESVAYYTAPKSANPRWRGPRVVYRREFGSPEKVYALVDAIANVPPTCPSNGGDQAGDHGLRVFIQDEIYVKICL
;
A
#
# COMPACT_ATOMS: atom_id res chain seq x y z
N MET A 1 -0.40 23.54 78.03
CA MET A 1 -0.63 23.09 76.65
C MET A 1 -2.12 22.84 76.46
N SER A 2 -2.82 23.78 75.84
CA SER A 2 -4.13 23.58 75.20
C SER A 2 -4.50 24.91 74.53
N GLY A 3 -4.06 25.06 73.28
CA GLY A 3 -4.50 26.15 72.42
C GLY A 3 -5.77 25.71 71.70
N THR A 4 -6.88 26.35 72.01
CA THR A 4 -8.17 26.18 71.35
C THR A 4 -8.12 26.86 69.98
N MET A 5 -8.08 26.04 68.93
CA MET A 5 -8.11 26.45 67.54
C MET A 5 -9.53 26.92 67.20
N THR A 6 -9.74 28.23 67.07
CA THR A 6 -11.02 28.79 66.61
C THR A 6 -11.06 28.75 65.08
N GLN A 7 -11.91 27.89 64.53
CA GLN A 7 -12.12 27.72 63.09
C GLN A 7 -12.91 28.91 62.52
N PRO A 8 -12.48 29.55 61.42
CA PRO A 8 -13.28 30.58 60.77
C PRO A 8 -14.40 29.95 59.93
N SER A 9 -15.59 30.53 60.09
CA SER A 9 -16.83 30.24 59.37
C SER A 9 -16.67 30.47 57.86
N PRO A 10 -17.22 29.61 56.97
CA PRO A 10 -17.15 29.83 55.53
C PRO A 10 -18.01 31.04 55.13
N SER A 11 -17.34 32.11 54.67
CA SER A 11 -18.00 33.25 54.05
C SER A 11 -18.76 32.78 52.81
N LYS A 12 -20.07 33.00 52.78
CA LYS A 12 -20.90 32.80 51.59
C LYS A 12 -20.31 33.63 50.46
N ALA A 13 -19.72 32.97 49.47
CA ALA A 13 -19.38 33.61 48.20
C ALA A 13 -20.69 33.92 47.49
N ASP A 14 -21.15 35.17 47.60
CA ASP A 14 -22.15 35.74 46.71
C ASP A 14 -21.53 35.79 45.30
N PHE A 15 -21.78 34.74 44.53
CA PHE A 15 -21.49 34.74 43.10
C PHE A 15 -22.43 35.76 42.44
N PRO A 16 -21.90 36.83 41.81
CA PRO A 16 -22.73 37.71 41.02
C PRO A 16 -23.26 36.89 39.83
N ARG A 17 -24.51 36.44 39.91
CA ARG A 17 -25.30 36.06 38.74
C ARG A 17 -25.64 37.35 37.98
N SER A 18 -24.64 37.93 37.31
CA SER A 18 -24.91 38.72 36.12
C SER A 18 -25.44 37.74 35.08
N PHE A 19 -26.76 37.54 35.14
CA PHE A 19 -27.55 37.05 34.03
C PHE A 19 -27.00 37.75 32.79
N LEU A 20 -26.37 36.97 31.90
CA LEU A 20 -26.03 37.39 30.56
C LEU A 20 -27.34 37.88 29.95
N ARG A 21 -27.57 39.19 30.05
CA ARG A 21 -28.62 39.86 29.31
C ARG A 21 -28.12 39.80 27.89
N SER A 22 -28.41 38.69 27.23
CA SER A 22 -28.38 38.58 25.79
C SER A 22 -29.36 39.63 25.29
N THR A 23 -28.86 40.85 25.07
CA THR A 23 -29.46 41.75 24.12
C THR A 23 -29.43 40.98 22.81
N THR A 24 -30.55 40.36 22.47
CA THR A 24 -30.78 39.84 21.13
C THR A 24 -30.84 41.05 20.21
N ALA A 25 -29.67 41.57 19.84
CA ALA A 25 -29.53 42.55 18.80
C ALA A 25 -29.92 41.86 17.51
N GLY A 26 -30.99 42.34 16.85
CA GLY A 26 -31.34 41.87 15.53
C GLY A 26 -30.20 42.16 14.56
N PHE A 27 -29.84 41.19 13.72
CA PHE A 27 -28.83 41.39 12.69
C PHE A 27 -29.30 42.44 11.68
N THR A 28 -28.44 43.39 11.37
CA THR A 28 -28.71 44.34 10.29
C THR A 28 -28.50 43.65 8.94
N LEU A 29 -29.30 44.01 7.93
CA LEU A 29 -29.19 43.49 6.56
C LEU A 29 -27.75 43.50 5.98
N PRO A 30 -26.96 44.58 6.11
CA PRO A 30 -25.59 44.61 5.57
C PRO A 30 -24.61 43.70 6.33
N GLU A 31 -24.82 43.47 7.63
CA GLU A 31 -23.96 42.61 8.45
C GLU A 31 -24.13 41.14 8.06
N LEU A 32 -25.36 40.71 7.80
CA LEU A 32 -25.65 39.36 7.32
C LEU A 32 -25.10 39.13 5.91
N LEU A 33 -25.13 40.16 5.05
CA LEU A 33 -24.55 40.10 3.71
C LEU A 33 -23.03 39.89 3.78
N ILE A 34 -22.33 40.67 4.59
CA ILE A 34 -20.87 40.53 4.76
C ILE A 34 -20.53 39.17 5.37
N ALA A 35 -21.27 38.73 6.40
CA ALA A 35 -21.07 37.41 7.01
C ALA A 35 -21.22 36.27 5.99
N SER A 36 -22.21 36.34 5.10
CA SER A 36 -22.41 35.33 4.05
C SER A 36 -21.27 35.29 3.02
N VAL A 37 -20.72 36.46 2.66
CA VAL A 37 -19.59 36.55 1.72
C VAL A 37 -18.33 35.94 2.34
N ILE A 38 -18.04 36.28 3.60
CA ILE A 38 -16.89 35.73 4.32
C ILE A 38 -17.03 34.21 4.48
N LEU A 39 -18.22 33.73 4.87
CA LEU A 39 -18.49 32.30 4.99
C LEU A 39 -18.33 31.56 3.66
N GLY A 40 -18.82 32.14 2.56
CA GLY A 40 -18.65 31.57 1.21
C GLY A 40 -17.19 31.40 0.82
N ILE A 41 -16.35 32.39 1.12
CA ILE A 41 -14.91 32.35 0.87
C ILE A 41 -14.23 31.25 1.71
N VAL A 42 -14.58 31.13 2.99
CA VAL A 42 -14.05 30.09 3.88
C VAL A 42 -14.44 28.69 3.39
N ILE A 43 -15.69 28.49 2.99
CA ILE A 43 -16.17 27.21 2.46
C ILE A 43 -15.46 26.87 1.15
N ALA A 44 -15.24 27.84 0.25
CA ALA A 44 -14.52 27.63 -1.00
C ALA A 44 -13.07 27.17 -0.76
N MET A 45 -12.37 27.80 0.19
CA MET A 45 -11.01 27.40 0.57
C MET A 45 -10.98 26.01 1.22
N ALA A 46 -11.91 25.72 2.13
CA ALA A 46 -12.02 24.41 2.77
C ALA A 46 -12.34 23.30 1.75
N GLY A 47 -13.23 23.58 0.78
CA GLY A 47 -13.56 22.68 -0.31
C GLY A 47 -12.36 22.34 -1.19
N ALA A 48 -11.55 23.33 -1.55
CA ALA A 48 -10.31 23.11 -2.30
C ALA A 48 -9.29 22.26 -1.50
N GLY A 49 -9.18 22.48 -0.19
CA GLY A 49 -8.34 21.67 0.70
C GLY A 49 -8.78 20.20 0.75
N LEU A 50 -10.09 19.94 0.81
CA LEU A 50 -10.63 18.58 0.87
C LEU A 50 -10.38 17.79 -0.42
N ILE A 51 -10.45 18.43 -1.59
CA ILE A 51 -10.15 17.79 -2.88
C ILE A 51 -8.69 17.30 -2.90
N ASN A 52 -7.76 18.11 -2.41
CA ASN A 52 -6.34 17.72 -2.34
C ASN A 52 -6.12 16.52 -1.41
N ILE A 53 -6.86 16.44 -0.30
CA ILE A 53 -6.79 15.31 0.64
C ILE A 53 -7.37 14.04 -0.01
N TRP A 54 -8.49 14.14 -0.71
CA TRP A 54 -9.11 12.99 -1.40
C TRP A 54 -8.21 12.44 -2.51
N ASP A 55 -7.57 13.32 -3.28
CA ASP A 55 -6.61 12.89 -4.30
C ASP A 55 -5.36 12.24 -3.69
N ALA A 56 -4.87 12.76 -2.56
CA ALA A 56 -3.78 12.15 -1.82
C ALA A 56 -4.17 10.76 -1.27
N ASP A 57 -5.36 10.63 -0.68
CA ASP A 57 -5.86 9.37 -0.12
C ASP A 57 -6.08 8.31 -1.20
N LYS A 58 -6.63 8.71 -2.36
CA LYS A 58 -6.78 7.82 -3.51
C LYS A 58 -5.44 7.28 -4.01
N ARG A 59 -4.41 8.14 -4.05
CA ARG A 59 -3.05 7.75 -4.45
C ARG A 59 -2.44 6.79 -3.43
N ASN A 60 -2.51 7.14 -2.15
CA ASN A 60 -1.98 6.33 -1.05
C ASN A 60 -2.68 4.97 -0.98
N THR A 61 -4.01 4.93 -1.06
CA THR A 61 -4.78 3.68 -1.07
C THR A 61 -4.38 2.77 -2.23
N THR A 62 -4.22 3.33 -3.44
CA THR A 62 -3.80 2.55 -4.62
C THR A 62 -2.37 2.01 -4.47
N GLU A 63 -1.48 2.74 -3.80
CA GLU A 63 -0.12 2.30 -3.53
C GLU A 63 -0.07 1.21 -2.46
N THR A 64 -0.82 1.37 -1.35
CA THR A 64 -0.92 0.36 -0.30
C THR A 64 -1.51 -0.95 -0.84
N GLU A 65 -2.54 -0.88 -1.67
CA GLU A 65 -3.10 -2.06 -2.33
C GLU A 65 -2.05 -2.77 -3.22
N ARG A 66 -1.23 -2.01 -3.96
CA ARG A 66 -0.14 -2.56 -4.78
C ARG A 66 0.92 -3.26 -3.93
N GLN A 67 1.36 -2.64 -2.84
CA GLN A 67 2.35 -3.23 -1.94
C GLN A 67 1.81 -4.53 -1.31
N SER A 68 0.52 -4.55 -0.95
CA SER A 68 -0.16 -5.73 -0.42
C SER A 68 -0.18 -6.89 -1.43
N GLU A 69 -0.58 -6.64 -2.68
CA GLU A 69 -0.60 -7.66 -3.73
C GLU A 69 0.80 -8.18 -4.07
N LEU A 70 1.81 -7.30 -4.08
CA LEU A 70 3.22 -7.68 -4.26
C LEU A 70 3.72 -8.55 -3.11
N ASN A 71 3.45 -8.17 -1.86
CA ASN A 71 3.85 -8.95 -0.69
C ASN A 71 3.22 -10.34 -0.71
N ARG A 72 1.92 -10.42 -1.00
CA ARG A 72 1.21 -11.69 -1.15
C ARG A 72 1.81 -12.55 -2.27
N ALA A 73 2.16 -11.97 -3.41
CA ALA A 73 2.78 -12.72 -4.51
C ALA A 73 4.18 -13.23 -4.14
N LEU A 74 4.96 -12.42 -3.42
CA LEU A 74 6.27 -12.82 -2.89
C LEU A 74 6.13 -13.95 -1.87
N ASP A 75 5.15 -13.88 -0.97
CA ASP A 75 4.89 -14.95 0.00
C ASP A 75 4.58 -16.28 -0.70
N PHE A 76 3.78 -16.27 -1.77
CA PHE A 76 3.53 -17.46 -2.59
C PHE A 76 4.80 -18.01 -3.23
N ILE A 77 5.62 -17.14 -3.82
CA ILE A 77 6.90 -17.55 -4.44
C ILE A 77 7.84 -18.14 -3.39
N VAL A 78 7.93 -17.51 -2.21
CA VAL A 78 8.78 -17.95 -1.12
C VAL A 78 8.31 -19.29 -0.55
N ASP A 79 7.01 -19.49 -0.37
CA ASP A 79 6.45 -20.75 0.10
C ASP A 79 6.69 -21.90 -0.89
N ASP A 80 6.51 -21.63 -2.18
CA ASP A 80 6.85 -22.56 -3.25
C ASP A 80 8.35 -22.89 -3.27
N ILE A 81 9.23 -21.89 -3.10
CA ILE A 81 10.69 -22.12 -3.04
C ILE A 81 11.07 -22.93 -1.80
N LYS A 82 10.45 -22.65 -0.65
CA LYS A 82 10.69 -23.39 0.60
C LYS A 82 10.24 -24.84 0.54
N SER A 83 9.15 -25.11 -0.18
CA SER A 83 8.65 -26.47 -0.41
C SER A 83 9.31 -27.18 -1.59
N ALA A 84 10.04 -26.45 -2.43
CA ALA A 84 10.79 -27.00 -3.54
C ALA A 84 12.00 -27.81 -3.08
N GLN A 85 12.19 -28.97 -3.70
CA GLN A 85 13.40 -29.77 -3.56
C GLN A 85 14.53 -29.25 -4.45
N SER A 86 14.20 -28.66 -5.60
CA SER A 86 15.19 -28.05 -6.49
C SER A 86 14.62 -26.85 -7.25
N VAL A 87 15.49 -25.88 -7.52
CA VAL A 87 15.22 -24.70 -8.35
C VAL A 87 16.11 -24.75 -9.57
N SER A 88 15.54 -24.48 -10.75
CA SER A 88 16.30 -24.48 -12.00
C SER A 88 15.82 -23.36 -12.91
N THR A 89 16.76 -22.59 -13.46
CA THR A 89 16.52 -21.57 -14.48
C THR A 89 16.57 -22.14 -15.90
N SER A 90 17.03 -23.40 -16.05
CA SER A 90 17.18 -24.08 -17.33
C SER A 90 16.10 -25.12 -17.57
N GLY A 91 15.68 -25.28 -18.83
CA GLY A 91 14.62 -26.22 -19.19
C GLY A 91 13.26 -25.85 -18.59
N VAL A 92 12.96 -24.55 -18.49
CA VAL A 92 11.60 -24.05 -18.23
C VAL A 92 10.74 -24.32 -19.46
N PRO A 93 9.58 -25.00 -19.35
CA PRO A 93 8.76 -25.34 -20.51
C PRO A 93 8.33 -24.08 -21.27
N ALA A 94 8.65 -24.00 -22.56
CA ALA A 94 8.32 -22.82 -23.36
C ALA A 94 6.80 -22.62 -23.48
N LYS A 95 6.37 -21.36 -23.47
CA LYS A 95 4.98 -20.96 -23.72
C LYS A 95 4.96 -19.70 -24.60
N SER A 96 4.19 -19.73 -25.67
CA SER A 96 4.12 -18.61 -26.63
C SER A 96 3.63 -17.33 -25.96
N GLY A 97 4.39 -16.24 -26.08
CA GLY A 97 4.08 -14.93 -25.47
C GLY A 97 4.48 -14.81 -24.00
N TYR A 98 5.19 -15.80 -23.45
CA TYR A 98 5.67 -15.81 -22.07
C TYR A 98 7.18 -16.07 -22.04
N GLU A 99 7.88 -15.33 -21.19
CA GLU A 99 9.29 -15.51 -20.90
C GLU A 99 9.42 -16.31 -19.60
N GLY A 100 10.00 -17.52 -19.67
CA GLY A 100 10.20 -18.37 -18.49
C GLY A 100 11.33 -17.84 -17.62
N VAL A 101 11.09 -17.72 -16.31
CA VAL A 101 12.09 -17.22 -15.36
C VAL A 101 12.79 -18.39 -14.67
N PHE A 102 12.02 -19.24 -14.00
CA PHE A 102 12.55 -20.43 -13.33
C PHE A 102 11.45 -21.48 -13.16
N LYS A 103 11.88 -22.72 -12.90
CA LYS A 103 11.04 -23.84 -12.49
C LYS A 103 11.47 -24.35 -11.12
N LEU A 104 10.50 -24.84 -10.38
CA LEU A 104 10.65 -25.50 -9.10
C LEU A 104 10.16 -26.94 -9.26
N THR A 105 10.88 -27.87 -8.65
CA THR A 105 10.45 -29.25 -8.51
C THR A 105 10.23 -29.52 -7.04
N THR A 106 9.01 -29.86 -6.65
CA THR A 106 8.64 -30.21 -5.29
C THR A 106 9.11 -31.62 -4.96
N ALA A 107 9.24 -31.95 -3.66
CA ALA A 107 9.62 -33.29 -3.20
C ALA A 107 8.71 -34.42 -3.73
N ASN A 108 7.47 -34.10 -4.11
CA ASN A 108 6.51 -35.04 -4.69
C ASN A 108 6.72 -35.28 -6.21
N GLY A 109 7.72 -34.64 -6.82
CA GLY A 109 7.97 -34.71 -8.28
C GLY A 109 7.09 -33.79 -9.13
N GLU A 110 6.14 -33.08 -8.51
CA GLU A 110 5.37 -32.03 -9.18
C GLU A 110 6.27 -30.84 -9.52
N SER A 111 5.98 -30.19 -10.65
CA SER A 111 6.74 -29.03 -11.11
C SER A 111 5.85 -27.78 -11.12
N VAL A 112 6.42 -26.65 -10.72
CA VAL A 112 5.80 -25.33 -10.83
C VAL A 112 6.74 -24.44 -11.64
N ALA A 113 6.27 -23.76 -12.68
CA ALA A 113 7.08 -22.77 -13.39
C ALA A 113 6.51 -21.37 -13.29
N TYR A 114 7.44 -20.43 -13.26
CA TYR A 114 7.18 -19.01 -13.20
C TYR A 114 7.53 -18.35 -14.54
N TYR A 115 6.61 -17.51 -15.00
CA TYR A 115 6.72 -16.83 -16.28
C TYR A 115 6.46 -15.34 -16.10
N THR A 116 7.00 -14.54 -17.00
CA THR A 116 6.56 -13.16 -17.21
C THR A 116 5.95 -13.00 -18.59
N ALA A 117 4.91 -12.17 -18.71
CA ALA A 117 4.36 -11.80 -20.00
C ALA A 117 4.17 -10.27 -20.08
N PRO A 118 4.33 -9.68 -21.27
CA PRO A 118 3.98 -8.29 -21.49
C PRO A 118 2.47 -8.10 -21.38
N LYS A 119 2.05 -6.88 -21.03
CA LYS A 119 0.64 -6.46 -20.98
C LYS A 119 -0.16 -6.82 -22.24
N SER A 120 0.48 -6.86 -23.41
CA SER A 120 -0.17 -7.24 -24.67
C SER A 120 -0.82 -8.62 -24.64
N ALA A 121 -0.45 -9.48 -23.70
CA ALA A 121 -1.09 -10.78 -23.49
C ALA A 121 -2.52 -10.66 -22.89
N ASN A 122 -2.85 -9.60 -22.14
CA ASN A 122 -4.20 -9.37 -21.62
C ASN A 122 -4.41 -7.89 -21.21
N PRO A 123 -5.42 -7.19 -21.79
CA PRO A 123 -5.64 -5.75 -21.58
C PRO A 123 -6.11 -5.38 -20.17
N ARG A 124 -6.52 -6.36 -19.35
CA ARG A 124 -7.02 -6.14 -17.98
C ARG A 124 -5.91 -5.74 -16.99
N TRP A 125 -4.65 -6.08 -17.30
CA TRP A 125 -3.52 -5.82 -16.41
C TRP A 125 -2.96 -4.40 -16.59
N ARG A 126 -2.63 -3.76 -15.47
CA ARG A 126 -2.27 -2.33 -15.47
C ARG A 126 -0.79 -2.13 -15.78
N GLY A 127 0.06 -3.01 -15.25
CA GLY A 127 1.51 -2.99 -15.43
C GLY A 127 2.02 -3.32 -16.83
N PRO A 128 3.26 -2.95 -17.17
CA PRO A 128 3.86 -3.33 -18.44
C PRO A 128 4.18 -4.82 -18.53
N ARG A 129 4.45 -5.48 -17.38
CA ARG A 129 4.63 -6.93 -17.26
C ARG A 129 3.83 -7.51 -16.09
N VAL A 130 3.52 -8.80 -16.21
CA VAL A 130 2.77 -9.60 -15.22
C VAL A 130 3.52 -10.89 -14.95
N VAL A 131 3.62 -11.30 -13.68
CA VAL A 131 4.14 -12.62 -13.29
C VAL A 131 3.02 -13.64 -13.24
N TYR A 132 3.26 -14.78 -13.87
CA TYR A 132 2.38 -15.94 -13.89
C TYR A 132 3.04 -17.11 -13.21
N ARG A 133 2.23 -17.88 -12.50
CA ARG A 133 2.56 -19.17 -11.93
C ARG A 133 1.80 -20.26 -12.66
N ARG A 134 2.50 -21.32 -13.06
CA ARG A 134 1.94 -22.47 -13.75
C ARG A 134 2.27 -23.73 -12.97
N GLU A 135 1.25 -24.46 -12.59
CA GLU A 135 1.40 -25.78 -11.98
C GLU A 135 1.32 -26.85 -13.07
N PHE A 136 2.34 -27.71 -13.13
CA PHE A 136 2.34 -28.89 -13.98
C PHE A 136 1.74 -30.04 -13.17
N GLY A 137 0.41 -30.09 -13.19
CA GLY A 137 -0.41 -31.17 -12.67
C GLY A 137 -1.55 -31.45 -13.64
N SER A 138 -2.41 -32.43 -13.30
CA SER A 138 -3.64 -32.70 -14.04
C SER A 138 -4.82 -32.33 -13.13
N PRO A 139 -5.49 -31.17 -13.32
CA PRO A 139 -5.41 -30.28 -14.48
C PRO A 139 -4.28 -29.25 -14.42
N GLU A 140 -3.77 -28.86 -15.60
CA GLU A 140 -2.83 -27.75 -15.73
C GLU A 140 -3.52 -26.45 -15.34
N LYS A 141 -2.88 -25.69 -14.46
CA LYS A 141 -3.42 -24.43 -13.94
C LYS A 141 -2.42 -23.30 -14.13
N VAL A 142 -2.91 -22.16 -14.61
CA VAL A 142 -2.11 -20.94 -14.81
C VAL A 142 -2.81 -19.78 -14.13
N TYR A 143 -2.10 -19.11 -13.23
CA TYR A 143 -2.61 -17.99 -12.46
C TYR A 143 -1.68 -16.78 -12.62
N ALA A 144 -2.24 -15.59 -12.78
CA ALA A 144 -1.50 -14.36 -12.63
C ALA A 144 -1.32 -14.08 -11.13
N LEU A 145 -0.09 -13.84 -10.69
CA LEU A 145 0.20 -13.54 -9.28
C LEU A 145 0.19 -12.05 -9.02
N VAL A 146 0.88 -11.27 -9.86
CA VAL A 146 1.01 -9.82 -9.66
C VAL A 146 1.29 -9.12 -10.98
N ASP A 147 0.77 -7.90 -11.12
CA ASP A 147 1.04 -7.00 -12.23
C ASP A 147 1.99 -5.85 -11.81
N ALA A 148 2.16 -4.85 -12.66
CA ALA A 148 3.00 -3.67 -12.40
C ALA A 148 4.51 -3.92 -12.26
N ILE A 149 5.01 -5.04 -12.77
CA ILE A 149 6.46 -5.30 -12.79
C ILE A 149 7.10 -4.48 -13.92
N ALA A 150 8.27 -3.89 -13.64
CA ALA A 150 9.02 -3.09 -14.61
C ALA A 150 9.37 -3.88 -15.87
N ASN A 151 9.45 -3.18 -17.00
CA ASN A 151 9.97 -3.74 -18.25
C ASN A 151 11.50 -3.59 -18.39
N VAL A 152 12.20 -3.32 -17.28
CA VAL A 152 13.65 -3.13 -17.28
C VAL A 152 14.28 -4.37 -16.65
N PRO A 153 15.22 -5.06 -17.35
CA PRO A 153 15.98 -6.15 -16.75
C PRO A 153 16.67 -5.71 -15.45
N PRO A 154 16.67 -6.54 -14.40
CA PRO A 154 17.39 -6.23 -13.19
C PRO A 154 18.89 -6.21 -13.47
N THR A 155 19.52 -5.05 -13.30
CA THR A 155 20.97 -4.96 -13.11
C THR A 155 21.32 -5.54 -11.75
N CYS A 156 21.58 -6.85 -11.69
CA CYS A 156 22.11 -7.47 -10.48
C CYS A 156 23.60 -7.06 -10.38
N PRO A 157 24.01 -6.29 -9.35
CA PRO A 157 25.43 -6.13 -9.05
C PRO A 157 26.02 -7.52 -8.85
N SER A 158 27.30 -7.73 -9.17
CA SER A 158 28.00 -9.03 -9.27
C SER A 158 27.98 -9.95 -8.03
N ASN A 159 27.21 -9.59 -6.99
CA ASN A 159 26.94 -10.36 -5.78
C ASN A 159 25.52 -10.96 -5.78
N GLY A 160 24.83 -10.95 -6.93
CA GLY A 160 23.54 -11.61 -7.14
C GLY A 160 23.71 -12.92 -7.92
N GLY A 161 24.17 -13.97 -7.23
CA GLY A 161 23.54 -15.29 -7.34
C GLY A 161 23.98 -16.32 -8.38
N ASP A 162 25.08 -16.20 -9.12
CA ASP A 162 25.49 -17.28 -10.08
C ASP A 162 26.46 -18.33 -9.49
N GLN A 163 26.88 -18.19 -8.22
CA GLN A 163 27.82 -19.15 -7.60
C GLN A 163 27.19 -19.88 -6.41
N ALA A 164 27.36 -21.21 -6.41
CA ALA A 164 26.91 -22.07 -5.34
C ALA A 164 27.63 -21.71 -4.03
N GLY A 165 26.90 -21.11 -3.08
CA GLY A 165 27.42 -20.66 -1.79
C GLY A 165 26.71 -19.42 -1.21
N ASP A 166 26.19 -18.52 -2.05
CA ASP A 166 25.50 -17.27 -1.66
C ASP A 166 23.99 -17.32 -1.97
N HIS A 167 23.35 -18.46 -1.65
CA HIS A 167 21.99 -18.76 -2.09
C HIS A 167 20.92 -17.93 -1.39
N GLY A 168 20.18 -17.11 -2.14
CA GLY A 168 18.96 -16.44 -1.66
C GLY A 168 18.28 -15.54 -2.69
N LEU A 169 16.95 -15.54 -2.68
CA LEU A 169 16.11 -14.60 -3.44
C LEU A 169 16.35 -13.17 -2.93
N ARG A 170 16.90 -12.29 -3.77
CA ARG A 170 17.13 -10.87 -3.42
C ARG A 170 16.15 -9.97 -4.17
N VAL A 171 15.38 -9.19 -3.42
CA VAL A 171 14.41 -8.23 -3.96
C VAL A 171 14.93 -6.81 -3.74
N PHE A 172 15.01 -6.01 -4.80
CA PHE A 172 15.46 -4.63 -4.77
C PHE A 172 14.34 -3.70 -5.26
N ILE A 173 14.12 -2.59 -4.56
CA ILE A 173 13.22 -1.53 -5.04
C ILE A 173 14.08 -0.51 -5.80
N GLN A 174 13.71 -0.17 -7.04
CA GLN A 174 14.37 0.86 -7.82
C GLN A 174 13.34 1.91 -8.29
N ASP A 175 13.73 3.18 -8.23
CA ASP A 175 12.95 4.33 -8.73
C ASP A 175 11.56 4.47 -8.10
N GLU A 176 11.43 4.07 -6.82
CA GLU A 176 10.22 4.21 -5.95
C GLU A 176 8.96 3.46 -6.40
N ILE A 177 8.90 2.92 -7.63
CA ILE A 177 7.68 2.29 -8.18
C ILE A 177 7.92 0.89 -8.76
N TYR A 178 9.16 0.41 -8.80
CA TYR A 178 9.51 -0.85 -9.45
C TYR A 178 10.27 -1.81 -8.55
N VAL A 179 9.93 -3.09 -8.66
CA VAL A 179 10.57 -4.19 -7.93
C VAL A 179 11.42 -5.02 -8.89
N LYS A 180 12.69 -5.23 -8.52
CA LYS A 180 13.68 -6.09 -9.18
C LYS A 180 13.90 -7.35 -8.35
N ILE A 181 14.04 -8.49 -9.00
CA ILE A 181 14.25 -9.79 -8.35
C ILE A 181 15.52 -10.40 -8.95
N CYS A 182 16.49 -10.76 -8.10
CA CYS A 182 17.68 -11.52 -8.45
C CYS A 182 17.62 -12.89 -7.73
N LEU A 183 17.91 -13.96 -8.46
CA LEU A 183 18.01 -15.34 -7.97
C LEU A 183 19.47 -15.74 -7.83
#